data_AF-A0A2T6ZC75-F1
#
_entry.id   AF-A0A2T6ZC75-F1
#
_cell.length_a   1.000
_cell.length_b   1.000
_cell.length_c   1.000
_cell.angle_alpha   90.00
_cell.angle_beta   90.00
_cell.angle_gamma   90.00
#
_symmetry.space_group_name_H-M   'P 1'
#
loop_
_entity.id
_entity.type
_entity.pdbx_description
1 polymer ?
#
loop_
_entity_poly.entity_id
_entity_poly.type
_entity_poly.pdbx_seq_one_letter_code
_entity_poly.pdbx_strand_id
1 'polypeptide(L)'
;MPPTSRTFAQSSGAASAYARHLQAASAYVSYYGGTVPTPAKYKSERDILEDHHQFIRTDEETDTEEKRIAKSYYDKLFKEFAMIELARWREKQIAMRWRTKQEVLDGKGQFSCANLSCRNHRCTLDENPDEGGGLRSVELNFEYVEHGEKKHALVTARVCEECADKLRYVQRGGKERRKRSRRSRSPSRGRHQRRRSEGAEESRPRSESLRGRRRKLDSSMRRDDSRLRRRRHHERG
;
A
#
# COMPACT_ATOMS: atom_id res chain seq x y z
N MET A 1 10.94 59.84 -38.68
CA MET A 1 10.99 58.37 -38.73
C MET A 1 10.38 57.84 -37.45
N PRO A 2 9.42 56.91 -37.49
CA PRO A 2 8.90 56.33 -36.25
C PRO A 2 10.00 55.46 -35.62
N PRO A 3 10.15 55.44 -34.28
CA PRO A 3 11.16 54.61 -33.65
C PRO A 3 10.81 53.13 -33.90
N THR A 4 11.77 52.40 -34.47
CA THR A 4 11.71 50.96 -34.74
C THR A 4 11.96 50.17 -33.44
N SER A 5 11.19 50.44 -32.38
CA SER A 5 11.33 49.66 -31.15
C SER A 5 10.69 48.29 -31.34
N ARG A 6 11.52 47.27 -31.54
CA ARG A 6 11.16 45.84 -31.59
C ARG A 6 10.63 45.29 -30.25
N THR A 7 10.29 46.16 -29.31
CA THR A 7 9.95 45.88 -27.90
C THR A 7 8.80 44.90 -27.75
N PHE A 8 7.83 44.90 -28.67
CA PHE A 8 6.66 44.01 -28.63
C PHE A 8 6.68 42.90 -29.70
N ALA A 9 7.81 42.66 -30.36
CA ALA A 9 7.90 41.58 -31.33
C ALA A 9 7.78 40.22 -30.62
N GLN A 10 6.63 39.55 -30.77
CA GLN A 10 6.43 38.22 -30.22
C GLN A 10 7.24 37.20 -31.03
N SER A 11 8.19 36.52 -30.38
CA SER A 11 8.81 35.34 -30.98
C SER A 11 7.82 34.18 -30.93
N SER A 12 7.49 33.60 -32.08
CA SER A 12 6.63 32.41 -32.23
C SER A 12 7.28 31.10 -31.74
N GLY A 13 8.38 31.18 -30.98
CA GLY A 13 9.10 30.02 -30.46
C GLY A 13 8.30 29.25 -29.39
N ALA A 14 8.76 28.02 -29.10
CA ALA A 14 8.16 27.10 -28.14
C ALA A 14 8.39 27.51 -26.66
N ALA A 15 8.00 28.74 -26.30
CA ALA A 15 7.94 29.19 -24.92
C ALA A 15 6.56 28.86 -24.32
N SER A 16 6.54 28.48 -23.03
CA SER A 16 5.30 28.33 -22.26
C SER A 16 4.44 29.60 -22.32
N ALA A 17 3.11 29.46 -22.29
CA ALA A 17 2.19 30.60 -22.21
C ALA A 17 2.53 31.55 -21.04
N TYR A 18 2.97 30.99 -19.91
CA TYR A 18 3.43 31.74 -18.74
C TYR A 18 4.70 32.54 -19.03
N ALA A 19 5.70 31.93 -19.67
CA ALA A 19 6.94 32.59 -20.04
C ALA A 19 6.70 33.74 -21.02
N ARG A 20 5.82 33.53 -22.01
CA ARG A 20 5.42 34.59 -22.95
C ARG A 20 4.71 35.74 -22.25
N HIS A 21 3.84 35.44 -21.27
CA HIS A 21 3.16 36.46 -20.47
C HIS A 21 4.15 37.31 -19.67
N LEU A 22 5.11 36.69 -18.98
CA LEU A 22 6.18 37.39 -18.26
C LEU A 22 7.00 38.30 -19.17
N GLN A 23 7.36 37.82 -20.35
CA GLN A 23 8.12 38.59 -21.34
C GLN A 23 7.30 39.77 -21.88
N ALA A 24 6.01 39.59 -22.13
CA ALA A 24 5.11 40.66 -22.56
C ALA A 24 4.95 41.72 -21.45
N ALA A 25 4.79 41.29 -20.20
CA ALA A 25 4.68 42.18 -19.04
C ALA A 25 5.98 42.97 -18.80
N SER A 26 7.15 42.33 -18.95
CA SER A 26 8.43 43.01 -18.81
C SER A 26 8.68 44.03 -19.94
N ALA A 27 8.34 43.67 -21.19
CA ALA A 27 8.40 44.58 -22.33
C ALA A 27 7.49 45.79 -22.16
N TYR A 28 6.26 45.57 -21.65
CA TYR A 28 5.32 46.65 -21.35
C TYR A 28 5.89 47.64 -20.33
N VAL A 29 6.42 47.13 -19.20
CA VAL A 29 7.05 47.95 -18.16
C VAL A 29 8.28 48.70 -18.67
N SER A 30 9.08 48.07 -19.54
CA SER A 30 10.24 48.73 -20.15
C SER A 30 9.86 49.90 -21.07
N TYR A 31 8.69 49.86 -21.72
CA TYR A 31 8.29 50.88 -22.69
C TYR A 31 7.45 51.99 -22.05
N TYR A 32 6.47 51.64 -21.22
CA TYR A 32 5.53 52.58 -20.61
C TYR A 32 5.90 52.99 -19.18
N GLY A 33 6.91 52.35 -18.58
CA GLY A 33 7.22 52.51 -17.15
C GLY A 33 6.24 51.72 -16.25
N GLY A 34 6.57 51.64 -14.95
CA GLY A 34 5.78 50.95 -13.93
C GLY A 34 6.51 49.77 -13.29
N THR A 35 5.76 48.86 -12.67
CA THR A 35 6.29 47.65 -12.03
C THR A 35 5.67 46.41 -12.66
N VAL A 36 6.47 45.38 -12.92
CA VAL A 36 5.94 44.09 -13.39
C VAL A 36 5.07 43.53 -12.28
N PRO A 37 3.78 43.26 -12.52
CA PRO A 37 2.93 42.65 -11.50
C PRO A 37 3.52 41.29 -11.13
N THR A 38 3.86 41.11 -9.86
CA THR A 38 4.26 39.81 -9.34
C THR A 38 3.03 38.90 -9.38
N PRO A 39 3.05 37.79 -10.13
CA PRO A 39 1.91 36.89 -10.16
C PRO A 39 1.65 36.37 -8.74
N ALA A 40 0.37 36.31 -8.36
CA ALA A 40 -0.01 35.69 -7.10
C ALA A 40 0.48 34.23 -7.09
N LYS A 41 0.93 33.75 -5.92
CA LYS A 41 1.27 32.34 -5.75
C LYS A 41 0.00 31.52 -6.00
N TYR A 42 -0.01 30.75 -7.08
CA TYR A 42 -1.07 29.79 -7.36
C TYR A 42 -0.54 28.38 -7.08
N LYS A 43 -1.43 27.49 -6.63
CA LYS A 43 -1.12 26.07 -6.53
C LYS A 43 -1.21 25.46 -7.92
N SER A 44 -0.15 24.80 -8.36
CA SER A 44 -0.21 24.00 -9.59
C SER A 44 -1.04 22.75 -9.36
N GLU A 45 -1.53 22.11 -10.43
CA GLU A 45 -2.16 20.79 -10.32
C GLU A 45 -1.26 19.77 -9.63
N ARG A 46 0.05 19.86 -9.86
CA ARG A 46 1.03 19.02 -9.18
C ARG A 46 1.00 19.25 -7.67
N ASP A 47 0.96 20.50 -7.21
CA ASP A 47 0.90 20.81 -5.78
C ASP A 47 -0.41 20.29 -5.17
N ILE A 48 -1.53 20.44 -5.89
CA ILE A 48 -2.83 19.88 -5.50
C ILE A 48 -2.75 18.34 -5.36
N LEU A 49 -2.07 17.67 -6.29
CA LEU A 49 -1.88 16.23 -6.20
C LEU A 49 -0.96 15.84 -5.04
N GLU A 50 0.13 16.56 -4.81
CA GLU A 50 1.02 16.30 -3.68
C GLU A 50 0.28 16.47 -2.34
N ASP A 51 -0.58 17.48 -2.22
CA ASP A 51 -1.40 17.74 -1.03
C ASP A 51 -2.49 16.70 -0.79
N HIS A 52 -3.22 16.29 -1.85
CA HIS A 52 -4.44 15.48 -1.72
C HIS A 52 -4.30 14.04 -2.23
N HIS A 53 -3.12 13.60 -2.64
CA HIS A 53 -2.93 12.21 -3.06
C HIS A 53 -3.24 11.26 -1.90
N GLN A 54 -3.92 10.17 -2.22
CA GLN A 54 -4.16 9.08 -1.30
C GLN A 54 -3.83 7.77 -2.00
N PHE A 55 -3.16 6.87 -1.30
CA PHE A 55 -2.81 5.56 -1.84
C PHE A 55 -4.04 4.68 -2.02
N ILE A 56 -5.02 4.77 -1.11
CA ILE A 56 -6.35 4.17 -1.25
C ILE A 56 -7.37 5.23 -0.91
N ARG A 57 -8.29 5.51 -1.84
CA ARG A 57 -9.45 6.39 -1.62
C ARG A 57 -10.70 5.60 -1.28
N THR A 58 -11.47 6.10 -0.33
CA THR A 58 -12.87 5.72 -0.12
C THR A 58 -13.78 6.62 -0.97
N ASP A 59 -14.98 6.16 -1.31
CA ASP A 59 -15.89 6.87 -2.21
C ASP A 59 -16.55 8.13 -1.59
N GLU A 60 -16.32 8.38 -0.29
CA GLU A 60 -17.11 9.31 0.52
C GLU A 60 -16.63 10.78 0.49
N GLU A 61 -15.43 11.10 -0.04
CA GLU A 61 -14.86 12.44 0.10
C GLU A 61 -14.49 13.13 -1.23
N THR A 62 -15.45 13.89 -1.81
CA THR A 62 -15.17 14.81 -2.94
C THR A 62 -15.80 16.19 -2.74
N ASP A 63 -15.59 16.77 -1.58
CA ASP A 63 -16.22 18.05 -1.21
C ASP A 63 -15.55 19.25 -1.89
N THR A 64 -14.25 19.16 -2.22
CA THR A 64 -13.48 20.25 -2.84
C THR A 64 -13.06 19.94 -4.28
N GLU A 65 -12.91 20.98 -5.10
CA GLU A 65 -12.45 20.84 -6.48
C GLU A 65 -11.04 20.22 -6.55
N GLU A 66 -10.16 20.63 -5.64
CA GLU A 66 -8.82 20.04 -5.49
C GLU A 66 -8.88 18.52 -5.24
N LYS A 67 -9.80 18.07 -4.37
CA LYS A 67 -10.03 16.63 -4.13
C LYS A 67 -10.61 15.92 -5.35
N ARG A 68 -11.45 16.58 -6.15
CA ARG A 68 -12.01 16.03 -7.41
C ARG A 68 -10.94 15.83 -8.47
N ILE A 69 -10.03 16.79 -8.64
CA ILE A 69 -8.87 16.67 -9.52
C ILE A 69 -8.07 15.43 -9.11
N ALA A 70 -7.69 15.34 -7.84
CA ALA A 70 -6.91 14.21 -7.35
C ALA A 70 -7.68 12.86 -7.44
N LYS A 71 -9.02 12.87 -7.35
CA LYS A 71 -9.86 11.68 -7.59
C LYS A 71 -9.79 11.24 -9.05
N SER A 72 -9.95 12.19 -9.98
CA SER A 72 -9.84 11.92 -11.42
C SER A 72 -8.51 11.28 -11.79
N TYR A 73 -7.40 11.70 -11.18
CA TYR A 73 -6.10 11.06 -11.37
C TYR A 73 -6.05 9.66 -10.76
N TYR A 74 -6.58 9.46 -9.54
CA TYR A 74 -6.63 8.15 -8.87
C TYR A 74 -7.48 7.12 -9.64
N ASP A 75 -8.57 7.54 -10.26
CA ASP A 75 -9.46 6.66 -11.03
C ASP A 75 -8.84 6.18 -12.34
N LYS A 76 -7.89 6.95 -12.90
CA LYS A 76 -7.11 6.56 -14.08
C LYS A 76 -6.02 5.52 -13.78
N LEU A 77 -5.74 5.23 -12.51
CA LEU A 77 -4.72 4.28 -12.10
C LEU A 77 -5.26 2.85 -12.04
N PHE A 78 -4.40 1.89 -12.40
CA PHE A 78 -4.72 0.47 -12.38
C PHE A 78 -4.21 -0.15 -11.08
N LYS A 79 -5.15 -0.77 -10.33
CA LYS A 79 -4.98 -1.15 -8.92
C LYS A 79 -4.85 -2.66 -8.68
N GLU A 80 -4.72 -3.46 -9.74
CA GLU A 80 -4.56 -4.93 -9.64
C GLU A 80 -3.14 -5.34 -9.21
N PHE A 81 -2.14 -4.71 -9.82
CA PHE A 81 -0.72 -4.90 -9.49
C PHE A 81 -0.06 -3.54 -9.27
N ALA A 82 0.72 -3.42 -8.20
CA ALA A 82 1.51 -2.23 -7.91
C ALA A 82 2.94 -2.33 -8.47
N MET A 83 3.49 -1.18 -8.83
CA MET A 83 4.93 -1.01 -9.07
C MET A 83 5.64 -0.84 -7.74
N ILE A 84 6.85 -1.38 -7.65
CA ILE A 84 7.64 -1.37 -6.42
C ILE A 84 9.01 -0.75 -6.70
N GLU A 85 9.55 -0.04 -5.73
CA GLU A 85 10.96 0.33 -5.73
C GLU A 85 11.67 -0.35 -4.57
N LEU A 86 12.64 -1.19 -4.91
CA LEU A 86 13.41 -1.97 -3.95
C LEU A 86 14.79 -1.37 -3.66
N ALA A 87 15.08 -0.11 -3.98
CA ALA A 87 16.41 0.48 -3.77
C ALA A 87 16.91 0.36 -2.31
N ARG A 88 16.04 0.60 -1.33
CA ARG A 88 16.33 0.55 0.13
C ARG A 88 15.87 -0.72 0.83
N TRP A 89 15.77 -1.84 0.10
CA TRP A 89 15.28 -3.12 0.65
C TRP A 89 16.11 -3.65 1.83
N ARG A 90 17.41 -3.34 1.88
CA ARG A 90 18.31 -3.73 2.98
C ARG A 90 17.90 -3.08 4.31
N GLU A 91 17.42 -1.85 4.25
CA GLU A 91 16.89 -1.06 5.37
C GLU A 91 15.43 -1.44 5.72
N LYS A 92 14.87 -2.45 5.04
CA LYS A 92 13.47 -2.87 5.16
C LYS A 92 12.47 -1.79 4.73
N GLN A 93 12.91 -0.83 3.92
CA GLN A 93 12.07 0.20 3.34
C GLN A 93 11.80 -0.11 1.87
N ILE A 94 10.54 0.01 1.46
CA ILE A 94 10.09 -0.19 0.09
C ILE A 94 9.11 0.92 -0.26
N ALA A 95 9.14 1.40 -1.49
CA ALA A 95 8.14 2.31 -2.01
C ALA A 95 7.23 1.58 -2.99
N MET A 96 5.97 1.98 -3.04
CA MET A 96 4.98 1.41 -3.95
C MET A 96 4.14 2.51 -4.57
N ARG A 97 3.67 2.26 -5.80
CA ARG A 97 2.65 3.08 -6.44
C ARG A 97 1.80 2.23 -7.38
N TRP A 98 0.59 2.70 -7.65
CA TRP A 98 -0.26 2.09 -8.67
C TRP A 98 0.28 2.33 -10.08
N ARG A 99 -0.14 1.46 -11.00
CA ARG A 99 0.28 1.52 -12.41
C ARG A 99 -0.49 2.58 -13.16
N THR A 100 0.20 3.25 -14.07
CA THR A 100 -0.42 4.15 -15.05
C THR A 100 -0.89 3.38 -16.28
N LYS A 101 -1.78 3.98 -17.09
CA LYS A 101 -2.27 3.38 -18.33
C LYS A 101 -1.14 2.93 -19.27
N GLN A 102 -0.14 3.79 -19.48
CA GLN A 102 0.97 3.47 -20.37
C GLN A 102 1.77 2.26 -19.88
N GLU A 103 2.01 2.18 -18.57
CA GLU A 103 2.71 1.02 -17.99
C GLU A 103 1.93 -0.29 -18.14
N VAL A 104 0.60 -0.23 -18.05
CA VAL A 104 -0.24 -1.41 -18.28
C VAL A 104 -0.18 -1.85 -19.74
N LEU A 105 -0.23 -0.90 -20.69
CA LEU A 105 -0.07 -1.19 -22.11
C LEU A 105 1.32 -1.77 -22.42
N ASP A 106 2.36 -1.26 -21.78
CA ASP A 106 3.73 -1.80 -21.85
C ASP A 106 3.89 -3.17 -21.16
N GLY A 107 2.85 -3.68 -20.47
CA GLY A 107 2.92 -4.94 -19.73
C GLY A 107 3.75 -4.88 -18.43
N LYS A 108 4.09 -3.68 -17.95
CA LYS A 108 4.90 -3.48 -16.74
C LYS A 108 4.18 -3.97 -15.49
N GLY A 109 4.90 -4.73 -14.67
CA GLY A 109 4.37 -5.34 -13.44
C GLY A 109 3.38 -6.50 -13.68
N GLN A 110 3.20 -6.94 -14.93
CA GLN A 110 2.39 -8.11 -15.28
C GLN A 110 3.18 -9.14 -16.09
N PHE A 111 3.80 -8.69 -17.18
CA PHE A 111 4.68 -9.48 -18.05
C PHE A 111 6.15 -9.17 -17.84
N SER A 112 6.46 -8.01 -17.26
CA SER A 112 7.80 -7.66 -16.76
C SER A 112 7.78 -7.39 -15.24
N CYS A 113 8.96 -7.47 -14.62
CA CYS A 113 9.11 -7.29 -13.17
C CYS A 113 8.60 -5.92 -12.71
N ALA A 114 7.79 -5.89 -11.64
CA ALA A 114 7.26 -4.67 -11.05
C ALA A 114 8.30 -3.77 -10.36
N ASN A 115 9.52 -4.28 -10.12
CA ASN A 115 10.57 -3.48 -9.50
C ASN A 115 11.17 -2.48 -10.49
N LEU A 116 11.02 -1.18 -10.23
CA LEU A 116 11.50 -0.09 -11.09
C LEU A 116 13.02 -0.11 -11.28
N SER A 117 13.76 -0.57 -10.28
CA SER A 117 15.24 -0.68 -10.34
C SER A 117 15.71 -2.08 -10.75
N CYS A 118 14.85 -2.93 -11.31
CA CYS A 118 15.23 -4.28 -11.71
C CYS A 118 16.08 -4.23 -12.97
N ARG A 119 17.29 -4.78 -12.93
CA ARG A 119 18.14 -4.95 -14.13
C ARG A 119 17.68 -6.10 -15.01
N ASN A 120 16.99 -7.08 -14.40
CA ASN A 120 16.45 -8.23 -15.11
C ASN A 120 15.01 -7.89 -15.56
N HIS A 121 14.90 -7.33 -16.76
CA HIS A 121 13.61 -7.01 -17.38
C HIS A 121 13.00 -8.21 -18.11
N ARG A 122 13.54 -9.43 -17.96
CA ARG A 122 13.09 -10.60 -18.74
C ARG A 122 11.58 -10.72 -18.67
N CYS A 123 10.94 -10.49 -19.83
CA CYS A 123 9.51 -10.56 -20.00
C CYS A 123 9.13 -12.03 -20.16
N THR A 124 8.18 -12.51 -19.38
CA THR A 124 7.76 -13.91 -19.40
C THR A 124 6.63 -14.12 -20.40
N LEU A 125 6.75 -13.55 -21.61
CA LEU A 125 5.85 -13.85 -22.72
C LEU A 125 6.10 -15.26 -23.28
N ASP A 126 7.19 -15.91 -22.87
CA ASP A 126 7.51 -17.28 -23.28
C ASP A 126 6.52 -18.28 -22.67
N GLU A 127 5.97 -19.12 -23.54
CA GLU A 127 4.71 -19.85 -23.46
C GLU A 127 4.62 -20.98 -22.40
N ASN A 128 5.51 -21.00 -21.39
CA ASN A 128 5.54 -22.03 -20.35
C ASN A 128 5.74 -21.44 -18.94
N PRO A 129 4.67 -21.33 -18.13
CA PRO A 129 4.74 -20.86 -16.73
C PRO A 129 5.61 -21.73 -15.81
N ASP A 130 5.81 -22.99 -16.17
CA ASP A 130 6.46 -24.01 -15.33
C ASP A 130 7.98 -24.16 -15.58
N GLU A 131 8.52 -23.58 -16.67
CA GLU A 131 9.96 -23.57 -16.93
C GLU A 131 10.63 -22.34 -16.31
N GLY A 132 10.92 -22.43 -15.01
CA GLY A 132 12.14 -21.88 -14.37
C GLY A 132 12.47 -20.38 -14.50
N GLY A 133 11.56 -19.52 -14.99
CA GLY A 133 11.86 -18.11 -15.26
C GLY A 133 10.69 -17.14 -15.08
N GLY A 134 9.55 -17.62 -14.55
CA GLY A 134 8.29 -16.89 -14.42
C GLY A 134 8.29 -15.75 -13.38
N LEU A 135 7.46 -14.72 -13.59
CA LEU A 135 7.16 -13.71 -12.59
C LEU A 135 6.25 -14.27 -11.49
N ARG A 136 6.67 -14.14 -10.23
CA ARG A 136 5.89 -14.56 -9.05
C ARG A 136 4.99 -13.42 -8.58
N SER A 137 3.73 -13.73 -8.31
CA SER A 137 2.81 -12.83 -7.62
C SER A 137 3.08 -12.88 -6.12
N VAL A 138 3.44 -11.74 -5.53
CA VAL A 138 3.72 -11.59 -4.11
C VAL A 138 2.72 -10.61 -3.52
N GLU A 139 2.02 -11.06 -2.48
CA GLU A 139 1.12 -10.24 -1.68
C GLU A 139 1.89 -9.59 -0.52
N LEU A 140 1.72 -8.28 -0.35
CA LEU A 140 2.46 -7.46 0.58
C LEU A 140 1.49 -6.66 1.45
N ASN A 141 1.64 -6.78 2.77
CA ASN A 141 0.99 -5.88 3.71
C ASN A 141 1.80 -4.58 3.80
N PHE A 142 1.49 -3.63 2.92
CA PHE A 142 2.13 -2.32 2.82
C PHE A 142 1.70 -1.43 3.99
N GLU A 143 2.65 -1.02 4.83
CA GLU A 143 2.45 -0.10 5.93
C GLU A 143 2.98 1.27 5.54
N TYR A 144 2.12 2.28 5.55
CA TYR A 144 2.44 3.63 5.09
C TYR A 144 1.81 4.69 6.01
N VAL A 145 2.36 5.90 5.97
CA VAL A 145 1.83 7.04 6.70
C VAL A 145 1.20 7.99 5.69
N GLU A 146 -0.06 8.32 5.89
CA GLU A 146 -0.82 9.23 5.04
C GLU A 146 -1.53 10.23 5.94
N HIS A 147 -1.35 11.53 5.70
CA HIS A 147 -1.86 12.61 6.55
C HIS A 147 -1.57 12.44 8.05
N GLY A 148 -0.41 11.86 8.40
CA GLY A 148 0.00 11.62 9.80
C GLY A 148 -0.54 10.33 10.42
N GLU A 149 -1.43 9.61 9.72
CA GLU A 149 -2.01 8.35 10.20
C GLU A 149 -1.31 7.14 9.59
N LYS A 150 -1.10 6.11 10.42
CA LYS A 150 -0.54 4.83 9.94
C LYS A 150 -1.65 3.98 9.35
N LYS A 151 -1.53 3.69 8.05
CA LYS A 151 -2.46 2.84 7.30
C LYS A 151 -1.77 1.56 6.85
N HIS A 152 -2.57 0.55 6.56
CA HIS A 152 -2.12 -0.72 6.01
C HIS A 152 -2.97 -1.09 4.80
N ALA A 153 -2.33 -1.56 3.75
CA ALA A 153 -2.98 -2.04 2.55
C ALA A 153 -2.40 -3.39 2.14
N LEU A 154 -3.26 -4.30 1.69
CA LEU A 154 -2.84 -5.54 1.07
C LEU A 154 -2.68 -5.29 -0.43
N VAL A 155 -1.44 -5.36 -0.91
CA VAL A 155 -1.07 -4.99 -2.28
C VAL A 155 -0.40 -6.16 -2.95
N THR A 156 -0.81 -6.47 -4.18
CA THR A 156 -0.22 -7.52 -4.99
C THR A 156 0.78 -6.93 -5.98
N ALA A 157 1.92 -7.57 -6.17
CA ALA A 157 2.89 -7.20 -7.21
C ALA A 157 3.51 -8.45 -7.86
N ARG A 158 3.78 -8.39 -9.16
CA ARG A 158 4.48 -9.47 -9.87
C ARG A 158 5.95 -9.13 -10.05
N VAL A 159 6.84 -9.98 -9.56
CA VAL A 159 8.29 -9.75 -9.58
C VAL A 159 9.06 -11.00 -9.97
N CYS A 160 10.28 -10.83 -10.47
CA CYS A 160 11.18 -11.95 -10.72
C CYS A 160 11.63 -12.59 -9.39
N GLU A 161 12.21 -13.78 -9.46
CA GLU A 161 12.65 -14.54 -8.28
C GLU A 161 13.60 -13.76 -7.37
N GLU A 162 14.61 -13.09 -7.94
CA GLU A 162 15.55 -12.27 -7.17
C GLU A 162 14.86 -11.14 -6.40
N CYS A 163 13.85 -10.51 -7.01
CA CYS A 163 13.09 -9.44 -6.38
C CYS A 163 12.10 -9.99 -5.34
N ALA A 164 11.56 -11.18 -5.56
CA ALA A 164 10.73 -11.89 -4.58
C ALA A 164 11.53 -12.19 -3.30
N ASP A 165 12.80 -12.58 -3.42
CA ASP A 165 13.65 -12.84 -2.26
C ASP A 165 14.00 -11.56 -1.48
N LYS A 166 14.25 -10.44 -2.18
CA LYS A 166 14.38 -9.12 -1.55
C LYS A 166 13.11 -8.73 -0.79
N LEU A 167 11.93 -8.96 -1.35
CA LEU A 167 10.65 -8.71 -0.69
C LEU A 167 10.46 -9.61 0.55
N ARG A 168 10.78 -10.90 0.46
CA ARG A 168 10.73 -11.83 1.60
C ARG A 168 11.65 -11.38 2.73
N TYR A 169 12.85 -10.89 2.40
CA TYR A 169 13.76 -10.31 3.39
C TYR A 169 13.09 -9.13 4.11
N VAL A 170 12.48 -8.19 3.39
CA VAL A 170 11.75 -7.05 3.96
C VAL A 170 10.64 -7.53 4.91
N GLN A 171 9.80 -8.47 4.46
CA GLN A 171 8.69 -9.01 5.25
C GLN A 171 9.15 -9.70 6.54
N ARG A 172 10.26 -10.44 6.52
CA ARG A 172 10.82 -11.11 7.72
C ARG A 172 11.25 -10.09 8.78
N GLY A 173 11.87 -8.98 8.37
CA GLY A 173 12.28 -7.90 9.27
C GLY A 173 11.08 -7.21 9.95
N GLY A 174 9.99 -7.01 9.21
CA GLY A 174 8.74 -6.48 9.77
C GLY A 174 8.14 -7.40 10.86
N LYS A 175 8.12 -8.71 10.61
CA LYS A 175 7.65 -9.71 11.60
C LYS A 175 8.50 -9.69 12.87
N GLU A 176 9.81 -9.56 12.75
CA GLU A 176 10.72 -9.51 13.92
C GLU A 176 10.55 -8.22 14.73
N ARG A 177 10.48 -7.05 14.07
CA ARG A 177 10.19 -5.77 14.75
C ARG A 177 8.87 -5.83 15.53
N ARG A 178 7.82 -6.40 14.94
CA ARG A 178 6.51 -6.61 15.61
C ARG A 178 6.61 -7.57 16.80
N LYS A 179 7.39 -8.65 16.71
CA LYS A 179 7.62 -9.57 17.85
C LYS A 179 8.36 -8.87 19.00
N ARG A 180 9.39 -8.09 18.70
CA ARG A 180 10.16 -7.32 19.70
C ARG A 180 9.29 -6.28 20.40
N SER A 181 8.47 -5.52 19.66
CA SER A 181 7.56 -4.52 20.25
C SER A 181 6.45 -5.12 21.12
N ARG A 182 5.95 -6.32 20.79
CA ARG A 182 5.00 -7.06 21.63
C ARG A 182 5.64 -7.55 22.94
N ARG A 183 6.89 -8.02 22.89
CA ARG A 183 7.63 -8.44 24.09
C ARG A 183 7.91 -7.27 25.03
N SER A 184 8.26 -6.09 24.50
CA SER A 184 8.50 -4.89 25.33
C SER A 184 7.24 -4.30 25.93
N ARG A 185 6.05 -4.57 25.36
CA ARG A 185 4.74 -4.11 25.88
C ARG A 185 4.03 -5.10 26.81
N SER A 186 4.58 -6.30 27.01
CA SER A 186 4.00 -7.29 27.92
C SER A 186 4.38 -6.93 29.37
N PRO A 187 3.44 -6.60 30.27
CA PRO A 187 3.76 -6.37 31.67
C PRO A 187 4.29 -7.68 32.26
N SER A 188 5.43 -7.63 32.94
CA SER A 188 6.02 -8.76 33.66
C SER A 188 5.04 -9.30 34.71
N ARG A 189 4.16 -10.21 34.32
CA ARG A 189 3.36 -10.97 35.27
C ARG A 189 4.27 -11.98 35.98
N GLY A 190 4.62 -11.64 37.22
CA GLY A 190 4.79 -12.63 38.29
C GLY A 190 6.19 -13.18 38.52
N ARG A 191 7.13 -12.33 38.96
CA ARG A 191 8.23 -12.78 39.84
C ARG A 191 7.93 -12.38 41.28
N HIS A 192 6.75 -12.76 41.80
CA HIS A 192 6.46 -12.60 43.23
C HIS A 192 6.70 -13.93 43.97
N GLN A 193 7.82 -13.94 44.68
CA GLN A 193 8.04 -14.58 45.99
C GLN A 193 7.54 -16.00 46.18
N ARG A 194 8.45 -16.97 46.06
CA ARG A 194 8.54 -18.07 47.02
C ARG A 194 9.78 -17.84 47.88
N ARG A 195 9.64 -16.96 48.88
CA ARG A 195 10.53 -16.98 50.04
C ARG A 195 9.95 -17.96 51.05
N ARG A 196 10.80 -18.91 51.36
CA ARG A 196 10.76 -19.97 52.36
C ARG A 196 10.45 -19.43 53.76
N SER A 197 9.56 -20.10 54.50
CA SER A 197 9.57 -20.16 55.96
C SER A 197 8.85 -21.43 56.42
N GLU A 198 9.61 -22.26 57.14
CA GLU A 198 9.26 -23.52 57.78
C GLU A 198 8.51 -23.27 59.11
N GLY A 199 7.64 -24.19 59.56
CA GLY A 199 7.21 -24.28 60.97
C GLY A 199 5.81 -24.84 61.26
N ALA A 200 5.79 -26.09 61.77
CA ALA A 200 4.88 -26.74 62.74
C ALA A 200 3.35 -26.86 62.45
N GLU A 201 2.82 -28.10 62.30
CA GLU A 201 2.01 -28.90 63.28
C GLU A 201 0.59 -28.33 63.54
N GLU A 202 -0.54 -29.01 63.71
CA GLU A 202 -1.09 -30.37 63.61
C GLU A 202 -2.64 -30.16 63.68
N SER A 203 -3.47 -31.19 63.46
CA SER A 203 -4.90 -31.31 63.86
C SER A 203 -5.98 -31.15 62.78
N ARG A 204 -6.57 -32.30 62.40
CA ARG A 204 -7.96 -32.47 61.92
C ARG A 204 -8.94 -32.38 63.13
N PRO A 205 -10.29 -32.21 63.03
CA PRO A 205 -11.18 -32.78 61.99
C PRO A 205 -12.48 -31.99 61.61
N ARG A 206 -13.22 -32.58 60.64
CA ARG A 206 -14.70 -32.59 60.37
C ARG A 206 -15.57 -31.34 60.64
N SER A 207 -16.33 -30.92 59.61
CA SER A 207 -17.81 -30.83 59.65
C SER A 207 -18.44 -30.61 58.27
N GLU A 208 -19.63 -31.19 58.09
CA GLU A 208 -20.53 -31.11 56.94
C GLU A 208 -21.31 -29.78 56.90
N SER A 209 -21.74 -29.34 55.70
CA SER A 209 -23.15 -28.99 55.39
C SER A 209 -23.29 -28.17 54.09
N LEU A 210 -23.89 -28.81 53.06
CA LEU A 210 -25.07 -28.37 52.24
C LEU A 210 -25.08 -26.93 51.67
N ARG A 211 -25.43 -26.59 50.42
CA ARG A 211 -26.34 -27.12 49.39
C ARG A 211 -26.15 -26.26 48.12
N GLY A 212 -26.40 -26.81 46.93
CA GLY A 212 -26.53 -25.99 45.72
C GLY A 212 -26.66 -26.75 44.40
N ARG A 213 -27.76 -27.51 44.23
CA ARG A 213 -28.17 -28.17 42.98
C ARG A 213 -28.33 -27.18 41.81
N ARG A 214 -27.85 -27.54 40.61
CA ARG A 214 -28.74 -27.85 39.46
C ARG A 214 -27.97 -28.45 38.27
N ARG A 215 -28.39 -29.66 37.88
CA ARG A 215 -28.15 -30.33 36.59
C ARG A 215 -29.28 -30.00 35.61
N LYS A 216 -28.96 -29.91 34.32
CA LYS A 216 -29.70 -30.30 33.09
C LYS A 216 -28.61 -30.33 31.98
N LEU A 217 -28.20 -31.40 31.26
CA LEU A 217 -28.89 -32.51 30.55
C LEU A 217 -30.09 -32.01 29.74
N ASP A 218 -30.28 -32.25 28.45
CA ASP A 218 -29.60 -32.97 27.36
C ASP A 218 -30.35 -32.55 26.07
N SER A 219 -29.77 -32.74 24.87
CA SER A 219 -30.42 -32.96 23.56
C SER A 219 -29.42 -32.53 22.47
N SER A 220 -28.61 -33.41 21.88
CA SER A 220 -28.91 -34.50 20.94
C SER A 220 -29.53 -34.01 19.62
N MET A 221 -28.72 -33.90 18.55
CA MET A 221 -28.97 -34.69 17.33
C MET A 221 -27.80 -34.66 16.36
N ARG A 222 -27.50 -35.86 15.88
CA ARG A 222 -26.40 -36.28 15.02
C ARG A 222 -26.68 -35.91 13.56
N ARG A 223 -25.62 -35.78 12.76
CA ARG A 223 -25.54 -36.31 11.39
C ARG A 223 -24.07 -36.32 10.94
N ASP A 224 -23.49 -37.50 11.06
CA ASP A 224 -22.32 -37.95 10.30
C ASP A 224 -22.89 -38.67 9.07
N ASP A 225 -22.49 -38.30 7.87
CA ASP A 225 -22.69 -39.16 6.70
C ASP A 225 -21.50 -39.02 5.76
N SER A 226 -20.61 -39.99 5.86
CA SER A 226 -19.54 -40.20 4.92
C SER A 226 -19.56 -41.66 4.47
N ARG A 227 -19.71 -41.82 3.15
CA ARG A 227 -19.22 -42.92 2.30
C ARG A 227 -19.92 -44.27 2.45
N LEU A 228 -20.53 -44.70 1.35
CA LEU A 228 -20.23 -45.94 0.58
C LEU A 228 -21.51 -46.47 -0.06
N ARG A 229 -21.52 -46.60 -1.40
CA ARG A 229 -21.92 -47.84 -2.08
C ARG A 229 -21.61 -47.80 -3.58
N ARG A 230 -20.77 -48.76 -3.97
CA ARG A 230 -20.51 -49.24 -5.33
C ARG A 230 -21.68 -50.13 -5.81
N ARG A 231 -21.93 -50.09 -7.14
CA ARG A 231 -22.54 -51.12 -8.02
C ARG A 231 -24.06 -51.37 -7.80
N ARG A 232 -24.94 -51.55 -8.80
CA ARG A 232 -24.85 -52.21 -10.13
C ARG A 232 -26.20 -52.05 -10.90
N HIS A 233 -26.19 -52.09 -12.26
CA HIS A 233 -27.31 -52.27 -13.25
C HIS A 233 -28.40 -51.16 -13.30
N HIS A 234 -29.08 -50.81 -14.41
CA HIS A 234 -29.30 -51.38 -15.74
C HIS A 234 -29.71 -50.27 -16.74
N GLU A 235 -29.57 -50.56 -18.04
CA GLU A 235 -30.12 -49.93 -19.25
C GLU A 235 -31.42 -49.09 -19.13
N ARG A 236 -31.48 -48.00 -19.90
CA ARG A 236 -32.52 -47.68 -20.92
C ARG A 236 -32.30 -46.25 -21.45
N GLY A 237 -32.28 -46.10 -22.78
CA GLY A 237 -32.33 -44.82 -23.50
C GLY A 237 -31.05 -44.51 -24.25
#